data_AF-A0A9X0LC90-F1
#
_entry.id   AF-A0A9X0LC90-F1
#
_cell.length_a   1.000
_cell.length_b   1.000
_cell.length_c   1.000
_cell.angle_alpha   90.00
_cell.angle_beta   90.00
_cell.angle_gamma   90.00
#
_symmetry.space_group_name_H-M   'P 1'
#
loop_
_entity.id
_entity.type
_entity.pdbx_description
1 polymer ?
#
loop_
_entity_poly.entity_id
_entity_poly.type
_entity_poly.pdbx_seq_one_letter_code
_entity_poly.pdbx_strand_id
1 'polypeptide(L)'
;MTSLLDLFAVPPSLLALGEPTHGESAFLQIRNEVFLSLAEHGYRSIALESDRAAGLIADDFVQGSAAVPLDRALAEGFSHGFGAAPANRDLLLRMREWNAGRPAAERLTFHGFDAPLELEGAPSPRRHLVRVCEFLDLDRSAEIDDLVGDEARWSDPAAIWEPGRSIGGSADAQRLRVIADDLLTELYLQAPRRPEGWQAAFVHAMSAVAVLRYHAAAAAPLTQEARFARLAGVRDALMAENLLAIRSVEAHRGPTVVFAHNTHLQRQLSTMTMAGTDLSWAGAGAIVSSLLGDRYAVIVGSLGASPALGIEAPALSTYEGRLQQDTGLPRYVRASDIEPAERRTHDYRYFPLDDATVAHADAVLHIPTGVGAATLAERILALPGVEQVVASQENGSPEVAWGDRFFHVGADRRQPFATIVEHDVPGFDEASQLDRPGVFRLNLDLGRAEFERRFGFPPKDFEEHRHEFDFARLDTVVPHPGYALHGFASIVMPGPHLLPEVDQLLAVAHARAVDRHERAVRRAAGQQE
;
A
#
# COMPACT_ATOMS: atom_id res chain seq x y z
N MET A 1 -7.92 -9.60 22.03
CA MET A 1 -8.11 -8.66 20.92
C MET A 1 -9.25 -9.18 20.09
N THR A 2 -10.27 -8.37 19.83
CA THR A 2 -11.37 -8.69 18.90
C THR A 2 -10.74 -8.84 17.52
N SER A 3 -10.98 -9.97 16.84
CA SER A 3 -10.53 -10.16 15.46
C SER A 3 -11.17 -9.10 14.56
N LEU A 4 -10.50 -8.70 13.47
CA LEU A 4 -11.10 -7.82 12.47
C LEU A 4 -12.45 -8.37 11.98
N LEU A 5 -12.56 -9.70 11.88
CA LEU A 5 -13.77 -10.37 11.45
C LEU A 5 -14.91 -10.27 12.47
N ASP A 6 -14.61 -10.06 13.77
CA ASP A 6 -15.61 -9.86 14.82
C ASP A 6 -16.32 -8.50 14.70
N LEU A 7 -15.87 -7.60 13.81
CA LEU A 7 -16.58 -6.39 13.47
C LEU A 7 -17.84 -6.68 12.66
N PHE A 8 -17.91 -7.82 11.98
CA PHE A 8 -18.96 -8.15 11.02
C PHE A 8 -19.88 -9.25 11.53
N ALA A 9 -21.19 -9.07 11.35
CA ALA A 9 -22.18 -10.10 11.71
C ALA A 9 -22.08 -11.33 10.79
N VAL A 10 -21.73 -11.11 9.52
CA VAL A 10 -21.46 -12.16 8.53
C VAL A 10 -20.12 -11.84 7.87
N PRO A 11 -19.20 -12.81 7.74
CA PRO A 11 -17.94 -12.58 7.03
C PRO A 11 -18.21 -12.15 5.59
N PRO A 12 -17.73 -10.96 5.16
CA PRO A 12 -17.96 -10.48 3.80
C PRO A 12 -17.16 -11.32 2.80
N SER A 13 -17.70 -11.49 1.59
CA SER A 13 -16.96 -12.12 0.49
C SER A 13 -15.97 -11.15 -0.18
N LEU A 14 -16.22 -9.85 0.00
CA LEU A 14 -15.40 -8.75 -0.48
C LEU A 14 -15.26 -7.74 0.66
N LEU A 15 -14.08 -7.69 1.28
CA LEU A 15 -13.75 -6.76 2.35
C LEU A 15 -12.93 -5.59 1.80
N ALA A 16 -13.53 -4.42 1.75
CA ALA A 16 -12.89 -3.20 1.30
C ALA A 16 -12.21 -2.47 2.47
N LEU A 17 -10.93 -2.15 2.30
CA LEU A 17 -10.10 -1.36 3.20
C LEU A 17 -9.72 -0.06 2.51
N GLY A 18 -10.23 1.04 3.03
CA GLY A 18 -10.02 2.38 2.49
C GLY A 18 -8.81 3.08 3.10
N GLU A 19 -8.23 3.99 2.34
CA GLU A 19 -7.30 5.00 2.84
C GLU A 19 -7.77 6.42 2.45
N PRO A 20 -7.50 7.44 3.28
CA PRO A 20 -7.91 8.82 3.01
C PRO A 20 -6.85 9.61 2.23
N THR A 21 -5.71 8.98 1.92
CA THR A 21 -4.59 9.53 1.15
C THR A 21 -3.67 8.40 0.71
N HIS A 22 -3.12 8.46 -0.51
CA HIS A 22 -2.15 7.47 -1.01
C HIS A 22 -0.72 7.67 -0.47
N GLY A 23 -0.45 8.79 0.20
CA GLY A 23 0.91 9.18 0.59
C GLY A 23 1.38 8.61 1.93
N GLU A 24 0.49 7.99 2.71
CA GLU A 24 0.80 7.56 4.07
C GLU A 24 1.05 6.04 4.14
N SER A 25 2.33 5.67 4.25
CA SER A 25 2.81 4.29 4.28
C SER A 25 2.13 3.40 5.33
N ALA A 26 1.69 3.98 6.45
CA ALA A 26 1.04 3.27 7.54
C ALA A 26 -0.20 2.46 7.10
N PHE A 27 -0.98 2.97 6.14
CA PHE A 27 -2.15 2.24 5.64
C PHE A 27 -1.75 0.98 4.86
N LEU A 28 -0.69 1.07 4.05
CA LEU A 28 -0.18 -0.05 3.26
C LEU A 28 0.42 -1.14 4.17
N GLN A 29 1.15 -0.75 5.22
CA GLN A 29 1.70 -1.70 6.21
C GLN A 29 0.60 -2.42 6.99
N ILE A 30 -0.40 -1.67 7.50
CA ILE A 30 -1.54 -2.28 8.20
C ILE A 30 -2.32 -3.21 7.26
N ARG A 31 -2.55 -2.80 6.01
CA ARG A 31 -3.18 -3.64 4.99
C ARG A 31 -2.42 -4.96 4.80
N ASN A 32 -1.09 -4.96 4.74
CA ASN A 32 -0.31 -6.18 4.59
C ASN A 32 -0.53 -7.14 5.76
N GLU A 33 -0.43 -6.63 7.00
CA GLU A 33 -0.64 -7.45 8.20
C GLU A 33 -2.06 -8.01 8.26
N VAL A 34 -3.05 -7.17 7.98
CA VAL A 34 -4.45 -7.57 7.93
C VAL A 34 -4.67 -8.65 6.89
N PHE A 35 -4.18 -8.46 5.66
CA PHE A 35 -4.40 -9.42 4.60
C PHE A 35 -3.79 -10.79 4.91
N LEU A 36 -2.57 -10.82 5.45
CA LEU A 36 -1.90 -12.08 5.79
C LEU A 36 -2.53 -12.77 6.99
N SER A 37 -3.01 -12.01 7.98
CA SER A 37 -3.84 -12.58 9.05
C SER A 37 -5.17 -13.14 8.52
N LEU A 38 -5.81 -12.44 7.56
CA LEU A 38 -7.04 -12.93 6.92
C LEU A 38 -6.80 -14.15 6.02
N ALA A 39 -5.59 -14.32 5.47
CA ALA A 39 -5.23 -15.49 4.68
C ALA A 39 -5.31 -16.78 5.52
N GLU A 40 -4.92 -16.71 6.80
CA GLU A 40 -5.11 -17.79 7.78
C GLU A 40 -6.60 -18.13 8.00
N HIS A 41 -7.49 -17.15 7.80
CA HIS A 41 -8.94 -17.27 7.94
C HIS A 41 -9.67 -17.52 6.61
N GLY A 42 -8.95 -17.97 5.57
CA GLY A 42 -9.58 -18.41 4.32
C GLY A 42 -9.69 -17.36 3.23
N TYR A 43 -9.23 -16.11 3.46
CA TYR A 43 -9.09 -15.15 2.35
C TYR A 43 -8.02 -15.63 1.38
N ARG A 44 -8.25 -15.46 0.08
CA ARG A 44 -7.36 -16.01 -0.97
C ARG A 44 -6.86 -14.99 -1.98
N SER A 45 -7.40 -13.78 -1.97
CA SER A 45 -7.03 -12.77 -2.95
C SER A 45 -7.01 -11.38 -2.35
N ILE A 46 -6.15 -10.54 -2.92
CA ILE A 46 -6.14 -9.10 -2.69
C ILE A 46 -6.25 -8.36 -4.03
N ALA A 47 -7.06 -7.31 -4.06
CA ALA A 47 -7.25 -6.44 -5.20
C ALA A 47 -6.88 -5.00 -4.83
N LEU A 48 -5.89 -4.41 -5.52
CA LEU A 48 -5.43 -3.04 -5.29
C LEU A 48 -5.96 -2.09 -6.35
N GLU A 49 -6.12 -0.82 -5.99
CA GLU A 49 -6.41 0.32 -6.89
C GLU A 49 -5.25 0.53 -7.88
N SER A 50 -5.14 -0.40 -8.80
CA SER A 50 -4.08 -0.48 -9.78
C SER A 50 -4.57 -1.23 -11.00
N ASP A 51 -3.94 -1.00 -12.16
CA ASP A 51 -4.32 -1.60 -13.43
C ASP A 51 -4.49 -3.13 -13.34
N ARG A 52 -5.69 -3.59 -13.68
CA ARG A 52 -6.08 -4.99 -13.73
C ARG A 52 -5.15 -5.85 -14.59
N ALA A 53 -4.68 -5.33 -15.73
CA ALA A 53 -3.79 -6.04 -16.63
C ALA A 53 -2.33 -6.05 -16.13
N ALA A 54 -1.84 -4.93 -15.59
CA ALA A 54 -0.54 -4.89 -14.90
C ALA A 54 -0.49 -5.94 -13.77
N GLY A 55 -1.57 -6.06 -12.99
CA GLY A 55 -1.67 -7.01 -11.89
C GLY A 55 -1.43 -8.48 -12.27
N LEU A 56 -1.56 -8.88 -13.55
CA LEU A 56 -1.17 -10.22 -14.01
C LEU A 56 0.33 -10.48 -13.81
N ILE A 57 1.18 -9.47 -14.03
CA ILE A 57 2.64 -9.58 -13.87
C ILE A 57 3.01 -9.71 -12.39
N ALA A 58 2.36 -8.92 -11.51
CA ALA A 58 2.53 -9.05 -10.07
C ALA A 58 2.05 -10.42 -9.56
N ASP A 59 0.93 -10.93 -10.06
CA ASP A 59 0.43 -12.26 -9.70
C ASP A 59 1.36 -13.37 -10.19
N ASP A 60 1.91 -13.30 -11.40
CA ASP A 60 2.89 -14.26 -11.90
C ASP A 60 4.11 -14.39 -10.96
N PHE A 61 4.60 -13.26 -10.44
CA PHE A 61 5.65 -13.25 -9.42
C PHE A 61 5.21 -13.96 -8.14
N VAL A 62 4.01 -13.64 -7.65
CA VAL A 62 3.41 -14.22 -6.44
C VAL A 62 3.15 -15.73 -6.59
N GLN A 63 2.79 -16.19 -7.79
CA GLN A 63 2.61 -17.61 -8.11
C GLN A 63 3.94 -18.37 -8.23
N GLY A 64 5.08 -17.67 -8.17
CA GLY A 64 6.42 -18.26 -8.19
C GLY A 64 6.99 -18.43 -9.59
N SER A 65 6.51 -17.69 -10.59
CA SER A 65 7.07 -17.71 -11.95
C SER A 65 8.55 -17.31 -11.94
N ALA A 66 9.39 -18.12 -12.59
CA ALA A 66 10.81 -17.80 -12.79
C ALA A 66 11.01 -16.72 -13.87
N ALA A 67 10.01 -16.48 -14.73
CA ALA A 67 10.09 -15.51 -15.82
C ALA A 67 9.84 -14.06 -15.35
N VAL A 68 9.32 -13.87 -14.13
CA VAL A 68 9.04 -12.56 -13.56
C VAL A 68 9.90 -12.36 -12.31
N PRO A 69 11.04 -11.66 -12.42
CA PRO A 69 11.82 -11.24 -11.24
C PRO A 69 11.07 -10.13 -10.47
N LEU A 70 11.47 -9.91 -9.22
CA LEU A 70 10.82 -8.93 -8.35
C LEU A 70 10.81 -7.52 -8.96
N ASP A 71 11.95 -7.07 -9.51
CA ASP A 71 12.07 -5.72 -10.08
C ASP A 71 11.07 -5.49 -11.22
N ARG A 72 10.81 -6.53 -12.03
CA ARG A 72 9.79 -6.46 -13.08
C ARG A 72 8.38 -6.43 -12.49
N ALA A 73 8.10 -7.23 -11.46
CA ALA A 73 6.81 -7.22 -10.79
C ALA A 73 6.51 -5.86 -10.15
N LEU A 74 7.52 -5.18 -9.60
CA LEU A 74 7.38 -3.83 -9.05
C LEU A 74 7.22 -2.78 -10.15
N ALA A 75 8.02 -2.85 -11.22
CA ALA A 75 8.01 -1.83 -12.28
C ALA A 75 6.80 -1.93 -13.22
N GLU A 76 6.35 -3.15 -13.55
CA GLU A 76 5.30 -3.39 -14.55
C GLU A 76 4.02 -3.98 -13.96
N GLY A 77 4.03 -4.44 -12.70
CA GLY A 77 2.90 -5.09 -12.04
C GLY A 77 1.95 -4.15 -11.33
N PHE A 78 2.27 -2.85 -11.32
CA PHE A 78 1.47 -1.78 -10.72
C PHE A 78 1.36 -0.59 -11.69
N SER A 79 0.32 0.22 -11.51
CA SER A 79 0.11 1.55 -12.09
C SER A 79 0.35 2.63 -11.04
N HIS A 80 0.31 3.91 -11.44
CA HIS A 80 0.40 5.07 -10.54
C HIS A 80 1.68 5.15 -9.69
N GLY A 81 2.74 4.45 -10.11
CA GLY A 81 4.00 4.37 -9.37
C GLY A 81 3.92 3.57 -8.06
N PHE A 82 2.82 2.86 -7.80
CA PHE A 82 2.61 2.14 -6.54
C PHE A 82 3.62 1.02 -6.29
N GLY A 83 4.29 0.52 -7.33
CA GLY A 83 5.40 -0.42 -7.19
C GLY A 83 6.63 0.14 -6.47
N ALA A 84 6.78 1.46 -6.38
CA ALA A 84 7.86 2.11 -5.64
C ALA A 84 7.65 2.09 -4.11
N ALA A 85 6.42 1.86 -3.64
CA ALA A 85 6.11 1.86 -2.21
C ALA A 85 6.76 0.64 -1.51
N PRO A 86 7.58 0.83 -0.45
CA PRO A 86 8.24 -0.28 0.25
C PRO A 86 7.26 -1.36 0.73
N ALA A 87 6.09 -0.96 1.22
CA ALA A 87 5.05 -1.88 1.67
C ALA A 87 4.42 -2.71 0.54
N ASN A 88 4.38 -2.22 -0.71
CA ASN A 88 3.91 -3.04 -1.84
C ASN A 88 4.97 -4.07 -2.27
N ARG A 89 6.27 -3.74 -2.15
CA ARG A 89 7.34 -4.73 -2.29
C ARG A 89 7.26 -5.82 -1.23
N ASP A 90 7.06 -5.43 0.02
CA ASP A 90 6.86 -6.37 1.14
C ASP A 90 5.65 -7.29 0.90
N LEU A 91 4.53 -6.73 0.41
CA LEU A 91 3.34 -7.50 0.09
C LEU A 91 3.63 -8.61 -0.93
N LEU A 92 4.28 -8.29 -2.06
CA LEU A 92 4.59 -9.29 -3.09
C LEU A 92 5.52 -10.39 -2.55
N LEU A 93 6.55 -10.01 -1.77
CA LEU A 93 7.49 -10.96 -1.19
C LEU A 93 6.79 -11.91 -0.21
N ARG A 94 5.99 -11.38 0.71
CA ARG A 94 5.27 -12.20 1.70
C ARG A 94 4.19 -13.07 1.06
N MET A 95 3.53 -12.60 0.01
CA MET A 95 2.59 -13.44 -0.75
C MET A 95 3.33 -14.59 -1.48
N ARG A 96 4.49 -14.32 -2.09
CA ARG A 96 5.31 -15.36 -2.73
C ARG A 96 5.84 -16.37 -1.72
N GLU A 97 6.30 -15.90 -0.56
CA GLU A 97 6.71 -16.74 0.58
C GLU A 97 5.54 -17.61 1.06
N TRP A 98 4.36 -17.01 1.27
CA TRP A 98 3.16 -17.76 1.65
C TRP A 98 2.84 -18.87 0.65
N ASN A 99 2.92 -18.58 -0.64
CA ASN A 99 2.59 -19.52 -1.71
C ASN A 99 3.59 -20.67 -1.86
N ALA A 100 4.82 -20.49 -1.39
CA ALA A 100 5.89 -21.47 -1.52
C ALA A 100 5.47 -22.80 -0.85
N GLY A 101 5.50 -23.89 -1.63
CA GLY A 101 5.13 -25.22 -1.16
C GLY A 101 3.63 -25.46 -0.93
N ARG A 102 2.77 -24.46 -1.08
CA ARG A 102 1.31 -24.61 -0.89
C ARG A 102 0.59 -25.13 -2.14
N PRO A 103 -0.52 -25.88 -1.97
CA PRO A 103 -1.37 -26.29 -3.08
C PRO A 103 -2.10 -25.08 -3.70
N ALA A 104 -2.44 -25.15 -4.99
CA ALA A 104 -3.03 -24.03 -5.74
C ALA A 104 -4.33 -23.45 -5.10
N ALA A 105 -5.11 -24.28 -4.42
CA ALA A 105 -6.33 -23.87 -3.72
C ALA A 105 -6.06 -22.98 -2.48
N GLU A 106 -4.86 -23.04 -1.91
CA GLU A 106 -4.46 -22.27 -0.72
C GLU A 106 -3.56 -21.08 -1.04
N ARG A 107 -3.08 -20.99 -2.29
CA ARG A 107 -2.23 -19.89 -2.72
C ARG A 107 -2.99 -18.58 -2.72
N LEU A 108 -2.34 -17.50 -2.31
CA LEU A 108 -2.81 -16.15 -2.47
C LEU A 108 -2.67 -15.72 -3.93
N THR A 109 -3.63 -14.96 -4.43
CA THR A 109 -3.60 -14.29 -5.74
C THR A 109 -3.59 -12.78 -5.58
N PHE A 110 -2.84 -12.11 -6.46
CA PHE A 110 -2.75 -10.66 -6.54
C PHE A 110 -3.58 -10.15 -7.72
N HIS A 111 -4.26 -9.03 -7.53
CA HIS A 111 -5.08 -8.40 -8.54
C HIS A 111 -4.90 -6.88 -8.51
N GLY A 112 -4.75 -6.26 -9.67
CA GLY A 112 -5.25 -4.90 -9.85
C GLY A 112 -6.77 -4.96 -10.09
N PHE A 113 -7.51 -3.90 -9.78
CA PHE A 113 -8.92 -3.78 -10.18
C PHE A 113 -9.26 -2.50 -10.92
N ASP A 114 -8.30 -1.60 -11.13
CA ASP A 114 -8.51 -0.43 -11.97
C ASP A 114 -8.44 -0.77 -13.47
N ALA A 115 -9.03 0.09 -14.29
CA ALA A 115 -8.77 0.06 -15.71
C ALA A 115 -7.31 0.47 -15.99
N PRO A 116 -6.73 0.11 -17.16
CA PRO A 116 -5.40 0.57 -17.57
C PRO A 116 -5.48 2.04 -17.96
N LEU A 117 -5.61 2.90 -16.97
CA LEU A 117 -5.67 4.35 -17.06
C LEU A 117 -4.57 4.91 -16.16
N GLU A 118 -4.09 6.10 -16.46
CA GLU A 118 -3.14 6.84 -15.63
C GLU A 118 -3.75 8.14 -15.13
N LEU A 119 -3.10 8.75 -14.13
CA LEU A 119 -3.58 9.98 -13.48
C LEU A 119 -3.85 11.11 -14.48
N GLU A 120 -3.02 11.22 -15.52
CA GLU A 120 -3.09 12.30 -16.50
C GLU A 120 -3.41 11.82 -17.93
N GLY A 121 -3.77 10.55 -18.14
CA GLY A 121 -4.02 10.07 -19.50
C GLY A 121 -4.57 8.65 -19.58
N ALA A 122 -5.07 8.28 -20.76
CA ALA A 122 -5.53 6.93 -21.05
C ALA A 122 -4.71 6.38 -22.23
N PRO A 123 -4.06 5.21 -22.11
CA PRO A 123 -3.21 4.66 -23.16
C PRO A 123 -4.03 4.19 -24.37
N SER A 124 -3.31 3.80 -25.42
CA SER A 124 -3.85 3.09 -26.58
C SER A 124 -4.35 1.68 -26.20
N PRO A 125 -5.43 1.17 -26.82
CA PRO A 125 -5.93 -0.19 -26.58
C PRO A 125 -5.06 -1.27 -27.27
N ARG A 126 -4.11 -0.87 -28.12
CA ARG A 126 -3.34 -1.75 -29.01
C ARG A 126 -2.72 -2.94 -28.28
N ARG A 127 -1.99 -2.68 -27.19
CA ARG A 127 -1.30 -3.72 -26.40
C ARG A 127 -2.28 -4.82 -26.00
N HIS A 128 -3.46 -4.45 -25.55
CA HIS A 128 -4.47 -5.39 -25.07
C HIS A 128 -5.11 -6.17 -26.22
N LEU A 129 -5.47 -5.49 -27.32
CA LEU A 129 -6.03 -6.15 -28.51
C LEU A 129 -5.06 -7.18 -29.10
N VAL A 130 -3.78 -6.80 -29.24
CA VAL A 130 -2.73 -7.70 -29.75
C VAL A 130 -2.58 -8.94 -28.87
N ARG A 131 -2.57 -8.79 -27.54
CA ARG A 131 -2.49 -9.92 -26.60
C ARG A 131 -3.65 -10.91 -26.74
N VAL A 132 -4.86 -10.41 -26.98
CA VAL A 132 -6.03 -11.27 -27.20
C VAL A 132 -5.93 -11.99 -28.55
N CYS A 133 -5.53 -11.29 -29.61
CA CYS A 133 -5.30 -11.89 -30.92
C CYS A 133 -4.21 -12.98 -30.89
N GLU A 134 -3.09 -12.73 -30.17
CA GLU A 134 -2.03 -13.73 -29.95
C GLU A 134 -2.58 -14.99 -29.28
N PHE A 135 -3.41 -14.86 -28.24
CA PHE A 135 -4.01 -16.01 -27.56
C PHE A 135 -4.95 -16.83 -28.48
N LEU A 136 -5.68 -16.13 -29.35
CA LEU A 136 -6.65 -16.71 -30.28
C LEU A 136 -6.03 -17.21 -31.60
N ASP A 137 -4.71 -17.04 -31.79
CA ASP A 137 -4.02 -17.27 -33.07
C ASP A 137 -4.66 -16.52 -34.26
N LEU A 138 -5.13 -15.29 -34.03
CA LEU A 138 -5.72 -14.44 -35.07
C LEU A 138 -4.71 -13.42 -35.57
N ASP A 139 -4.48 -13.39 -36.90
CA ASP A 139 -3.66 -12.36 -37.52
C ASP A 139 -4.51 -11.12 -37.85
N ARG A 140 -4.54 -10.16 -36.90
CA ARG A 140 -5.22 -8.87 -37.05
C ARG A 140 -4.31 -7.67 -36.75
N SER A 141 -3.01 -7.89 -36.60
CA SER A 141 -2.07 -6.86 -36.16
C SER A 141 -2.05 -5.66 -37.10
N ALA A 142 -2.04 -5.90 -38.42
CA ALA A 142 -2.08 -4.82 -39.41
C ALA A 142 -3.39 -4.00 -39.35
N GLU A 143 -4.56 -4.66 -39.24
CA GLU A 143 -5.86 -3.98 -39.09
C GLU A 143 -5.89 -3.12 -37.81
N ILE A 144 -5.39 -3.68 -36.70
CA ILE A 144 -5.35 -2.96 -35.41
C ILE A 144 -4.38 -1.78 -35.51
N ASP A 145 -3.19 -1.96 -36.09
CA ASP A 145 -2.19 -0.90 -36.21
C ASP A 145 -2.69 0.26 -37.08
N ASP A 146 -3.34 -0.06 -38.20
CA ASP A 146 -3.93 0.95 -39.09
C ASP A 146 -5.05 1.75 -38.38
N LEU A 147 -5.90 1.09 -37.59
CA LEU A 147 -6.99 1.74 -36.85
C LEU A 147 -6.52 2.51 -35.62
N VAL A 148 -5.48 2.02 -34.94
CA VAL A 148 -4.88 2.71 -33.79
C VAL A 148 -4.15 3.96 -34.27
N GLY A 149 -3.43 3.86 -35.39
CA GLY A 149 -2.63 4.95 -35.93
C GLY A 149 -1.55 5.43 -34.96
N ASP A 150 -1.39 6.74 -34.85
CA ASP A 150 -0.42 7.34 -33.92
C ASP A 150 -0.86 7.18 -32.45
N GLU A 151 -0.15 6.34 -31.71
CA GLU A 151 -0.42 6.06 -30.29
C GLU A 151 -0.33 7.31 -29.40
N ALA A 152 0.45 8.34 -29.79
CA ALA A 152 0.55 9.57 -29.03
C ALA A 152 -0.78 10.33 -28.93
N ARG A 153 -1.70 10.12 -29.88
CA ARG A 153 -3.04 10.73 -29.87
C ARG A 153 -3.97 10.11 -28.83
N TRP A 154 -3.74 8.85 -28.46
CA TRP A 154 -4.50 8.18 -27.41
C TRP A 154 -4.08 8.73 -26.04
N SER A 155 -2.77 8.83 -25.81
CA SER A 155 -2.21 9.25 -24.53
C SER A 155 -2.12 10.77 -24.34
N ASP A 156 -2.83 11.58 -25.13
CA ASP A 156 -2.82 13.05 -25.02
C ASP A 156 -3.48 13.50 -23.70
N PRO A 157 -2.74 14.08 -22.74
CA PRO A 157 -3.31 14.45 -21.44
C PRO A 157 -4.43 15.48 -21.54
N ALA A 158 -4.37 16.35 -22.55
CA ALA A 158 -5.39 17.36 -22.76
C ALA A 158 -6.72 16.73 -23.22
N ALA A 159 -6.72 15.50 -23.71
CA ALA A 159 -7.94 14.77 -24.05
C ALA A 159 -8.81 14.47 -22.83
N ILE A 160 -8.32 14.58 -21.58
CA ILE A 160 -9.17 14.48 -20.38
C ILE A 160 -10.01 15.74 -20.18
N TRP A 161 -9.52 16.90 -20.61
CA TRP A 161 -10.18 18.20 -20.35
C TRP A 161 -10.84 18.79 -21.59
N GLU A 162 -10.35 18.47 -22.79
CA GLU A 162 -10.81 19.01 -24.06
C GLU A 162 -11.44 17.90 -24.91
N PRO A 163 -12.79 17.86 -25.06
CA PRO A 163 -13.48 16.80 -25.80
C PRO A 163 -12.96 16.61 -27.24
N GLY A 164 -12.64 17.70 -27.92
CA GLY A 164 -12.17 17.67 -29.31
C GLY A 164 -10.77 17.09 -29.50
N ARG A 165 -9.98 16.93 -28.42
CA ARG A 165 -8.68 16.28 -28.46
C ARG A 165 -8.77 14.77 -28.28
N SER A 166 -9.85 14.27 -27.67
CA SER A 166 -10.07 12.84 -27.54
C SER A 166 -10.48 12.23 -28.89
N ILE A 167 -9.79 11.17 -29.27
CA ILE A 167 -10.07 10.43 -30.50
C ILE A 167 -11.16 9.36 -30.34
N GLY A 168 -11.71 9.17 -29.13
CA GLY A 168 -12.69 8.11 -28.86
C GLY A 168 -14.02 8.21 -29.63
N GLY A 169 -14.27 9.35 -30.28
CA GLY A 169 -15.42 9.58 -31.16
C GLY A 169 -15.16 9.28 -32.64
N SER A 170 -13.92 8.94 -33.02
CA SER A 170 -13.55 8.69 -34.42
C SER A 170 -14.18 7.39 -34.96
N ALA A 171 -14.27 7.27 -36.28
CA ALA A 171 -14.72 6.03 -36.93
C ALA A 171 -13.78 4.86 -36.60
N ASP A 172 -12.47 5.11 -36.50
CA ASP A 172 -11.48 4.08 -36.18
C ASP A 172 -11.62 3.59 -34.74
N ALA A 173 -11.82 4.49 -33.77
CA ALA A 173 -12.08 4.13 -32.38
C ALA A 173 -13.39 3.36 -32.21
N GLN A 174 -14.44 3.73 -32.96
CA GLN A 174 -15.70 2.98 -33.00
C GLN A 174 -15.51 1.59 -33.62
N ARG A 175 -14.70 1.47 -34.68
CA ARG A 175 -14.36 0.17 -35.28
C ARG A 175 -13.57 -0.69 -34.30
N LEU A 176 -12.58 -0.14 -33.59
CA LEU A 176 -11.83 -0.84 -32.55
C LEU A 176 -12.74 -1.34 -31.42
N ARG A 177 -13.80 -0.60 -31.06
CA ARG A 177 -14.80 -1.08 -30.08
C ARG A 177 -15.55 -2.32 -30.55
N VAL A 178 -15.94 -2.37 -31.83
CA VAL A 178 -16.56 -3.57 -32.42
C VAL A 178 -15.57 -4.73 -32.43
N ILE A 179 -14.31 -4.48 -32.81
CA ILE A 179 -13.26 -5.50 -32.79
C ILE A 179 -13.05 -6.06 -31.38
N ALA A 180 -12.97 -5.20 -30.36
CA ALA A 180 -12.79 -5.62 -28.98
C ALA A 180 -13.97 -6.48 -28.47
N ASP A 181 -15.20 -6.13 -28.86
CA ASP A 181 -16.42 -6.89 -28.52
C ASP A 181 -16.47 -8.26 -29.23
N ASP A 182 -16.13 -8.31 -30.52
CA ASP A 182 -16.04 -9.56 -31.29
C ASP A 182 -14.98 -10.51 -30.68
N LEU A 183 -13.83 -9.97 -30.27
CA LEU A 183 -12.75 -10.75 -29.65
C LEU A 183 -13.17 -11.34 -28.30
N LEU A 184 -14.00 -10.66 -27.50
CA LEU A 184 -14.57 -11.23 -26.28
C LEU A 184 -15.45 -12.45 -26.58
N THR A 185 -16.27 -12.38 -27.63
CA THR A 185 -17.11 -13.50 -28.06
C THR A 185 -16.26 -14.69 -28.50
N GLU A 186 -15.24 -14.45 -29.32
CA GLU A 186 -14.33 -15.51 -29.76
C GLU A 186 -13.59 -16.15 -28.58
N LEU A 187 -13.18 -15.35 -27.59
CA LEU A 187 -12.55 -15.85 -26.38
C LEU A 187 -13.46 -16.82 -25.61
N TYR A 188 -14.75 -16.53 -25.47
CA TYR A 188 -15.70 -17.46 -24.86
C TYR A 188 -15.89 -18.74 -25.69
N LEU A 189 -15.90 -18.65 -27.03
CA LEU A 189 -16.00 -19.82 -27.91
C LEU A 189 -14.80 -20.76 -27.76
N GLN A 190 -13.62 -20.24 -27.41
CA GLN A 190 -12.41 -21.02 -27.19
C GLN A 190 -12.26 -21.53 -25.75
N ALA A 191 -13.05 -21.06 -24.78
CA ALA A 191 -12.90 -21.43 -23.37
C ALA A 191 -12.86 -22.96 -23.11
N PRO A 192 -13.70 -23.81 -23.75
CA PRO A 192 -13.65 -25.26 -23.55
C PRO A 192 -12.42 -25.93 -24.17
N ARG A 193 -11.77 -25.28 -25.15
CA ARG A 193 -10.67 -25.84 -25.94
C ARG A 193 -9.30 -25.35 -25.49
N ARG A 194 -9.22 -24.13 -24.93
CA ARG A 194 -7.99 -23.46 -24.51
C ARG A 194 -8.18 -22.85 -23.11
N PRO A 195 -8.25 -23.67 -22.04
CA PRO A 195 -8.42 -23.16 -20.68
C PRO A 195 -7.13 -22.53 -20.11
N GLU A 196 -5.96 -23.01 -20.53
CA GLU A 196 -4.67 -22.44 -20.13
C GLU A 196 -4.49 -21.04 -20.74
N GLY A 197 -4.12 -20.04 -19.94
CA GLY A 197 -3.94 -18.65 -20.42
C GLY A 197 -5.24 -17.87 -20.67
N TRP A 198 -6.39 -18.54 -20.67
CA TRP A 198 -7.70 -17.92 -20.96
C TRP A 198 -8.00 -16.74 -20.06
N GLN A 199 -7.75 -16.87 -18.75
CA GLN A 199 -8.04 -15.82 -17.78
C GLN A 199 -7.20 -14.55 -18.01
N ALA A 200 -5.93 -14.70 -18.40
CA ALA A 200 -5.07 -13.59 -18.74
C ALA A 200 -5.54 -12.90 -20.04
N ALA A 201 -5.92 -13.69 -21.05
CA ALA A 201 -6.51 -13.16 -22.28
C ALA A 201 -7.84 -12.44 -22.02
N PHE A 202 -8.67 -12.95 -21.11
CA PHE A 202 -9.93 -12.32 -20.70
C PHE A 202 -9.69 -10.96 -20.04
N VAL A 203 -8.70 -10.88 -19.14
CA VAL A 203 -8.29 -9.60 -18.55
C VAL A 203 -7.86 -8.61 -19.64
N HIS A 204 -7.04 -9.01 -20.60
CA HIS A 204 -6.67 -8.12 -21.70
C HIS A 204 -7.86 -7.72 -22.58
N ALA A 205 -8.78 -8.62 -22.89
CA ALA A 205 -9.97 -8.29 -23.67
C ALA A 205 -10.84 -7.25 -22.94
N MET A 206 -11.07 -7.45 -21.64
CA MET A 206 -11.79 -6.48 -20.81
C MET A 206 -11.06 -5.14 -20.70
N SER A 207 -9.74 -5.15 -20.54
CA SER A 207 -8.92 -3.92 -20.54
C SER A 207 -8.99 -3.15 -21.86
N ALA A 208 -8.98 -3.83 -23.01
CA ALA A 208 -9.15 -3.19 -24.32
C ALA A 208 -10.51 -2.48 -24.41
N VAL A 209 -11.58 -3.17 -24.01
CA VAL A 209 -12.94 -2.61 -23.98
C VAL A 209 -13.03 -1.44 -23.00
N ALA A 210 -12.44 -1.55 -21.82
CA ALA A 210 -12.43 -0.52 -20.78
C ALA A 210 -11.78 0.78 -21.29
N VAL A 211 -10.57 0.68 -21.85
CA VAL A 211 -9.84 1.83 -22.42
C VAL A 211 -10.64 2.49 -23.55
N LEU A 212 -11.22 1.70 -24.46
CA LEU A 212 -12.04 2.24 -25.54
C LEU A 212 -13.35 2.89 -25.05
N ARG A 213 -13.99 2.34 -24.01
CA ARG A 213 -15.16 2.96 -23.34
C ARG A 213 -14.78 4.29 -22.70
N TYR A 214 -13.63 4.37 -22.05
CA TYR A 214 -13.12 5.59 -21.43
C TYR A 214 -12.83 6.68 -22.48
N HIS A 215 -12.12 6.34 -23.56
CA HIS A 215 -11.90 7.25 -24.68
C HIS A 215 -13.20 7.75 -25.30
N ALA A 216 -14.18 6.87 -25.51
CA ALA A 216 -15.49 7.29 -26.02
C ALA A 216 -16.22 8.25 -25.06
N ALA A 217 -16.12 8.04 -23.75
CA ALA A 217 -16.63 8.99 -22.76
C ALA A 217 -15.87 10.32 -22.80
N ALA A 218 -14.55 10.29 -23.01
CA ALA A 218 -13.73 11.47 -23.21
C ALA A 218 -14.03 12.18 -24.55
N ALA A 219 -14.61 11.55 -25.56
CA ALA A 219 -15.03 12.27 -26.76
C ALA A 219 -16.38 13.00 -26.60
N ALA A 220 -17.10 12.80 -25.49
CA ALA A 220 -18.43 13.37 -25.32
C ALA A 220 -18.38 14.91 -25.18
N PRO A 221 -19.24 15.67 -25.91
CA PRO A 221 -19.25 17.13 -25.89
C PRO A 221 -19.98 17.65 -24.63
N LEU A 222 -19.32 17.50 -23.48
CA LEU A 222 -19.81 17.93 -22.15
C LEU A 222 -19.04 19.17 -21.66
N THR A 223 -19.63 19.91 -20.72
CA THR A 223 -18.89 20.95 -19.97
C THR A 223 -17.78 20.31 -19.13
N GLN A 224 -16.78 21.08 -18.70
CA GLN A 224 -15.65 20.53 -17.93
C GLN A 224 -16.12 19.81 -16.65
N GLU A 225 -17.11 20.37 -15.97
CA GLU A 225 -17.67 19.82 -14.73
C GLU A 225 -18.41 18.50 -14.96
N ALA A 226 -19.35 18.48 -15.91
CA ALA A 226 -20.09 17.28 -16.26
C ALA A 226 -19.17 16.19 -16.84
N ARG A 227 -18.12 16.61 -17.54
CA ARG A 227 -17.10 15.73 -18.11
C ARG A 227 -16.27 15.05 -17.03
N PHE A 228 -15.76 15.80 -16.05
CA PHE A 228 -15.01 15.22 -14.93
C PHE A 228 -15.86 14.16 -14.21
N ALA A 229 -17.09 14.52 -13.81
CA ALA A 229 -18.00 13.59 -13.13
C ALA A 229 -18.29 12.34 -13.99
N ARG A 230 -18.42 12.52 -15.31
CA ARG A 230 -18.63 11.40 -16.24
C ARG A 230 -17.40 10.49 -16.33
N LEU A 231 -16.21 11.04 -16.45
CA LEU A 231 -14.98 10.24 -16.56
C LEU A 231 -14.65 9.51 -15.25
N ALA A 232 -14.81 10.19 -14.11
CA ALA A 232 -14.69 9.57 -12.79
C ALA A 232 -15.68 8.41 -12.63
N GLY A 233 -16.95 8.64 -12.94
CA GLY A 233 -17.97 7.59 -12.89
C GLY A 233 -17.74 6.43 -13.87
N VAL A 234 -17.16 6.69 -15.05
CA VAL A 234 -16.79 5.61 -15.99
C VAL A 234 -15.63 4.79 -15.44
N ARG A 235 -14.57 5.41 -14.90
CA ARG A 235 -13.46 4.70 -14.25
C ARG A 235 -13.97 3.82 -13.10
N ASP A 236 -14.79 4.38 -12.22
CA ASP A 236 -15.39 3.64 -11.09
C ASP A 236 -16.31 2.50 -11.55
N ALA A 237 -17.06 2.67 -12.64
CA ALA A 237 -17.85 1.58 -13.21
C ALA A 237 -16.99 0.44 -13.76
N LEU A 238 -15.86 0.76 -14.40
CA LEU A 238 -14.89 -0.23 -14.89
C LEU A 238 -14.18 -0.93 -13.71
N MET A 239 -13.85 -0.19 -12.65
CA MET A 239 -13.34 -0.75 -11.40
C MET A 239 -14.33 -1.74 -10.77
N ALA A 240 -15.62 -1.38 -10.72
CA ALA A 240 -16.68 -2.27 -10.24
C ALA A 240 -16.82 -3.53 -11.10
N GLU A 241 -16.79 -3.40 -12.44
CA GLU A 241 -16.82 -4.53 -13.39
C GLU A 241 -15.65 -5.50 -13.12
N ASN A 242 -14.44 -4.97 -12.93
CA ASN A 242 -13.26 -5.76 -12.57
C ASN A 242 -13.40 -6.46 -11.23
N LEU A 243 -13.89 -5.79 -10.19
CA LEU A 243 -14.10 -6.39 -8.86
C LEU A 243 -15.11 -7.55 -8.92
N LEU A 244 -16.20 -7.39 -9.68
CA LEU A 244 -17.20 -8.44 -9.87
C LEU A 244 -16.61 -9.63 -10.64
N ALA A 245 -15.79 -9.37 -11.67
CA ALA A 245 -15.08 -10.42 -12.41
C ALA A 245 -14.08 -11.17 -11.51
N ILE A 246 -13.30 -10.45 -10.68
CA ILE A 246 -12.41 -11.04 -9.68
C ILE A 246 -13.20 -11.93 -8.72
N ARG A 247 -14.30 -11.43 -8.16
CA ARG A 247 -15.15 -12.20 -7.25
C ARG A 247 -15.73 -13.45 -7.89
N SER A 248 -16.08 -13.40 -9.17
CA SER A 248 -16.55 -14.58 -9.91
C SER A 248 -15.48 -15.67 -9.97
N VAL A 249 -14.24 -15.30 -10.28
CA VAL A 249 -13.10 -16.24 -10.35
C VAL A 249 -12.73 -16.77 -8.96
N GLU A 250 -12.71 -15.91 -7.95
CA GLU A 250 -12.27 -16.24 -6.59
C GLU A 250 -13.35 -16.89 -5.72
N ALA A 251 -14.61 -16.95 -6.20
CA ALA A 251 -15.77 -17.43 -5.44
C ALA A 251 -15.57 -18.82 -4.80
N HIS A 252 -14.86 -19.71 -5.49
CA HIS A 252 -14.63 -21.09 -5.03
C HIS A 252 -13.35 -21.25 -4.19
N ARG A 253 -12.51 -20.22 -4.10
CA ARG A 253 -11.22 -20.23 -3.39
C ARG A 253 -11.36 -19.59 -2.02
N GLY A 254 -12.00 -18.42 -1.96
CA GLY A 254 -12.24 -17.70 -0.71
C GLY A 254 -12.61 -16.23 -0.93
N PRO A 255 -12.78 -15.46 0.15
CA PRO A 255 -13.01 -14.02 0.09
C PRO A 255 -11.81 -13.23 -0.47
N THR A 256 -12.09 -12.01 -0.93
CA THR A 256 -11.10 -11.05 -1.46
C THR A 256 -11.01 -9.82 -0.57
N VAL A 257 -9.79 -9.35 -0.26
CA VAL A 257 -9.56 -8.01 0.29
C VAL A 257 -9.43 -7.02 -0.86
N VAL A 258 -10.06 -5.85 -0.77
CA VAL A 258 -9.85 -4.74 -1.71
C VAL A 258 -9.19 -3.61 -0.96
N PHE A 259 -8.22 -2.94 -1.58
CA PHE A 259 -7.59 -1.77 -0.99
C PHE A 259 -7.47 -0.64 -2.02
N ALA A 260 -7.99 0.52 -1.65
CA ALA A 260 -8.10 1.70 -2.50
C ALA A 260 -8.39 2.96 -1.66
N HIS A 261 -8.42 4.11 -2.30
CA HIS A 261 -8.88 5.33 -1.67
C HIS A 261 -10.34 5.22 -1.19
N ASN A 262 -10.68 5.86 -0.07
CA ASN A 262 -12.02 5.85 0.53
C ASN A 262 -13.12 6.19 -0.49
N THR A 263 -12.87 7.17 -1.35
CA THR A 263 -13.83 7.66 -2.35
C THR A 263 -14.19 6.60 -3.41
N HIS A 264 -13.32 5.62 -3.65
CA HIS A 264 -13.61 4.51 -4.56
C HIS A 264 -14.40 3.40 -3.87
N LEU A 265 -14.34 3.27 -2.54
CA LEU A 265 -14.90 2.14 -1.79
C LEU A 265 -16.18 2.49 -1.01
N GLN A 266 -16.45 3.76 -0.76
CA GLN A 266 -17.63 4.16 -0.01
C GLN A 266 -18.96 3.73 -0.71
N ARG A 267 -20.02 3.50 0.08
CA ARG A 267 -21.33 3.02 -0.43
C ARG A 267 -22.18 4.13 -1.02
N GLN A 268 -22.00 5.36 -0.53
CA GLN A 268 -22.68 6.55 -1.00
C GLN A 268 -22.04 7.09 -2.29
N LEU A 269 -22.74 7.98 -2.98
CA LEU A 269 -22.18 8.67 -4.14
C LEU A 269 -20.92 9.45 -3.74
N SER A 270 -19.90 9.39 -4.58
CA SER A 270 -18.70 10.21 -4.45
C SER A 270 -19.03 11.62 -4.87
N THR A 271 -18.52 12.60 -4.12
CA THR A 271 -18.83 14.03 -4.35
C THR A 271 -17.58 14.87 -4.37
N MET A 272 -17.56 15.90 -5.20
CA MET A 272 -16.47 16.88 -5.27
C MET A 272 -17.01 18.24 -5.68
N THR A 273 -16.51 19.32 -5.07
CA THR A 273 -16.82 20.69 -5.51
C THR A 273 -15.73 21.15 -6.47
N MET A 274 -16.09 21.45 -7.72
CA MET A 274 -15.18 21.96 -8.74
C MET A 274 -15.69 23.30 -9.27
N ALA A 275 -14.85 24.35 -9.20
CA ALA A 275 -15.21 25.70 -9.65
C ALA A 275 -16.56 26.21 -9.11
N GLY A 276 -16.90 25.85 -7.86
CA GLY A 276 -18.17 26.23 -7.21
C GLY A 276 -19.39 25.39 -7.63
N THR A 277 -19.18 24.33 -8.41
CA THR A 277 -20.22 23.36 -8.79
C THR A 277 -20.02 22.06 -8.03
N ASP A 278 -21.08 21.56 -7.38
CA ASP A 278 -21.06 20.27 -6.72
C ASP A 278 -21.31 19.14 -7.73
N LEU A 279 -20.37 18.22 -7.79
CA LEU A 279 -20.38 17.06 -8.67
C LEU A 279 -20.62 15.80 -7.87
N SER A 280 -21.33 14.86 -8.47
CA SER A 280 -21.49 13.52 -7.88
C SER A 280 -21.45 12.43 -8.95
N TRP A 281 -20.94 11.26 -8.56
CA TRP A 281 -20.94 10.05 -9.37
C TRP A 281 -21.01 8.81 -8.49
N ALA A 282 -21.36 7.67 -9.08
CA ALA A 282 -21.32 6.39 -8.38
C ALA A 282 -19.88 5.86 -8.35
N GLY A 283 -19.29 5.78 -7.16
CA GLY A 283 -17.99 5.13 -6.95
C GLY A 283 -18.07 3.60 -7.10
N ALA A 284 -16.93 2.93 -7.24
CA ALA A 284 -16.88 1.48 -7.41
C ALA A 284 -17.57 0.74 -6.25
N GLY A 285 -17.34 1.19 -5.01
CA GLY A 285 -17.97 0.68 -3.79
C GLY A 285 -19.49 0.88 -3.76
N ALA A 286 -19.99 2.02 -4.23
CA ALA A 286 -21.43 2.27 -4.35
C ALA A 286 -22.10 1.29 -5.32
N ILE A 287 -21.46 1.03 -6.47
CA ILE A 287 -21.94 0.07 -7.47
C ILE A 287 -21.88 -1.36 -6.92
N VAL A 288 -20.73 -1.78 -6.40
CA VAL A 288 -20.50 -3.15 -5.93
C VAL A 288 -21.35 -3.47 -4.69
N SER A 289 -21.47 -2.54 -3.74
CA SER A 289 -22.35 -2.72 -2.57
C SER A 289 -23.81 -2.91 -2.97
N SER A 290 -24.30 -2.15 -3.96
CA SER A 290 -25.67 -2.28 -4.49
C SER A 290 -25.93 -3.65 -5.13
N LEU A 291 -24.90 -4.28 -5.72
CA LEU A 291 -25.02 -5.57 -6.42
C LEU A 291 -24.70 -6.78 -5.54
N LEU A 292 -23.84 -6.61 -4.52
CA LEU A 292 -23.43 -7.69 -3.63
C LEU A 292 -24.20 -7.74 -2.31
N GLY A 293 -24.82 -6.63 -1.90
CA GLY A 293 -25.51 -6.50 -0.61
C GLY A 293 -24.57 -6.77 0.56
N ASP A 294 -25.04 -7.55 1.55
CA ASP A 294 -24.30 -7.89 2.77
C ASP A 294 -23.01 -8.70 2.53
N ARG A 295 -22.75 -9.13 1.29
CA ARG A 295 -21.49 -9.78 0.90
C ARG A 295 -20.33 -8.79 0.71
N TYR A 296 -20.62 -7.48 0.75
CA TYR A 296 -19.67 -6.38 0.69
C TYR A 296 -19.62 -5.63 2.02
N ALA A 297 -18.43 -5.53 2.60
CA ALA A 297 -18.16 -4.69 3.76
C ALA A 297 -17.06 -3.67 3.45
N VAL A 298 -17.14 -2.48 4.04
CA VAL A 298 -16.15 -1.41 3.89
C VAL A 298 -15.71 -0.89 5.25
N ILE A 299 -14.39 -0.87 5.43
CA ILE A 299 -13.71 -0.16 6.49
C ILE A 299 -13.05 1.05 5.86
N VAL A 300 -13.50 2.25 6.21
CA VAL A 300 -12.90 3.49 5.69
C VAL A 300 -11.67 3.87 6.53
N GLY A 301 -10.65 4.41 5.88
CA GLY A 301 -9.44 4.88 6.54
C GLY A 301 -9.58 6.31 7.06
N SER A 302 -8.94 6.61 8.18
CA SER A 302 -8.93 7.93 8.82
C SER A 302 -7.54 8.22 9.37
N LEU A 303 -7.03 9.44 9.17
CA LEU A 303 -5.66 9.82 9.54
C LEU A 303 -5.68 11.07 10.43
N GLY A 304 -5.00 10.98 11.58
CA GLY A 304 -4.82 12.13 12.47
C GLY A 304 -3.83 13.15 11.90
N ALA A 305 -2.55 12.82 11.96
CA ALA A 305 -1.45 13.63 11.46
C ALA A 305 -0.53 12.82 10.54
N SER A 306 0.23 13.49 9.69
CA SER A 306 1.34 12.88 8.95
C SER A 306 2.42 13.92 8.71
N PRO A 307 3.51 13.89 9.49
CA PRO A 307 4.66 14.76 9.24
C PRO A 307 5.25 14.58 7.84
N ALA A 308 5.23 13.35 7.31
CA ALA A 308 5.72 13.03 5.97
C ALA A 308 4.96 13.78 4.86
N LEU A 309 3.65 14.00 5.07
CA LEU A 309 2.79 14.73 4.14
C LEU A 309 2.55 16.19 4.54
N GLY A 310 3.12 16.62 5.67
CA GLY A 310 2.85 17.94 6.27
C GLY A 310 1.39 18.13 6.71
N ILE A 311 0.72 17.05 7.11
CA ILE A 311 -0.64 17.06 7.66
C ILE A 311 -0.55 17.23 9.17
N GLU A 312 -1.08 18.33 9.70
CA GLU A 312 -1.06 18.64 11.13
C GLU A 312 -2.04 17.78 11.94
N ALA A 313 -1.93 17.83 13.27
CA ALA A 313 -2.90 17.19 14.15
C ALA A 313 -4.30 17.81 14.01
N PRO A 314 -5.37 17.00 14.12
CA PRO A 314 -6.74 17.49 13.99
C PRO A 314 -7.21 18.20 15.26
N ALA A 315 -8.18 19.12 15.12
CA ALA A 315 -8.84 19.73 16.28
C ALA A 315 -9.71 18.69 17.03
N LEU A 316 -9.77 18.79 18.37
CA LEU A 316 -10.48 17.83 19.23
C LEU A 316 -11.99 17.70 18.93
N SER A 317 -12.60 18.72 18.31
CA SER A 317 -14.03 18.72 17.93
C SER A 317 -14.32 17.88 16.68
N THR A 318 -13.30 17.55 15.88
CA THR A 318 -13.44 16.84 14.61
C THR A 318 -13.56 15.33 14.77
N TYR A 319 -14.03 14.63 13.74
CA TYR A 319 -14.06 13.16 13.71
C TYR A 319 -12.71 12.54 14.05
N GLU A 320 -11.64 12.92 13.34
CA GLU A 320 -10.29 12.43 13.58
C GLU A 320 -9.81 12.79 14.98
N GLY A 321 -10.06 14.03 15.43
CA GLY A 321 -9.70 14.50 16.76
C GLY A 321 -10.30 13.66 17.87
N ARG A 322 -11.57 13.26 17.75
CA ARG A 322 -12.25 12.35 18.70
C ARG A 322 -11.72 10.93 18.61
N LEU A 323 -11.43 10.45 17.40
CA LEU A 323 -10.91 9.10 17.16
C LEU A 323 -9.48 8.86 17.68
N GLN A 324 -8.75 9.88 18.12
CA GLN A 324 -7.41 9.71 18.72
C GLN A 324 -7.31 10.15 20.18
N GLN A 325 -8.39 10.59 20.83
CA GLN A 325 -8.29 11.10 22.22
C GLN A 325 -7.78 10.05 23.21
N ASP A 326 -8.23 8.81 23.05
CA ASP A 326 -7.98 7.74 24.04
C ASP A 326 -6.75 6.88 23.74
N THR A 327 -6.15 6.98 22.54
CA THR A 327 -4.97 6.18 22.19
C THR A 327 -4.17 6.81 21.05
N GLY A 328 -2.84 6.69 21.15
CA GLY A 328 -1.89 7.02 20.08
C GLY A 328 -1.59 5.85 19.13
N LEU A 329 -2.36 4.77 19.21
CA LEU A 329 -2.20 3.57 18.38
C LEU A 329 -3.34 3.45 17.35
N PRO A 330 -3.10 2.79 16.21
CA PRO A 330 -4.16 2.47 15.26
C PRO A 330 -5.27 1.64 15.90
N ARG A 331 -6.51 1.87 15.47
CA ARG A 331 -7.65 1.09 15.92
C ARG A 331 -8.75 0.99 14.89
N TYR A 332 -9.49 -0.10 14.96
CA TYR A 332 -10.77 -0.26 14.29
C TYR A 332 -11.90 0.14 15.25
N VAL A 333 -12.81 0.98 14.80
CA VAL A 333 -14.01 1.40 15.53
C VAL A 333 -15.21 1.08 14.66
N ARG A 334 -16.25 0.42 15.20
CA ARG A 334 -17.49 0.23 14.43
C ARG A 334 -18.09 1.60 14.13
N ALA A 335 -18.57 1.78 12.90
CA ALA A 335 -19.13 3.07 12.49
C ALA A 335 -20.34 3.47 13.36
N SER A 336 -21.12 2.47 13.81
CA SER A 336 -22.25 2.66 14.74
C SER A 336 -21.87 3.23 16.11
N ASP A 337 -20.59 3.10 16.50
CA ASP A 337 -20.09 3.52 17.81
C ASP A 337 -19.44 4.92 17.73
N ILE A 338 -19.43 5.55 16.55
CA ILE A 338 -18.83 6.87 16.33
C ILE A 338 -19.92 7.94 16.40
N GLU A 339 -19.83 8.77 17.43
CA GLU A 339 -20.72 9.93 17.60
C GLU A 339 -20.46 11.01 16.54
N PRO A 340 -21.50 11.75 16.09
CA PRO A 340 -21.35 12.86 15.16
C PRO A 340 -20.35 13.91 15.64
N ALA A 341 -19.52 14.41 14.73
CA ALA A 341 -18.43 15.34 15.01
C ALA A 341 -18.24 16.33 13.85
N GLU A 342 -17.41 17.34 14.05
CA GLU A 342 -17.13 18.31 12.99
C GLU A 342 -16.28 17.68 11.88
N ARG A 343 -16.60 17.99 10.62
CA ARG A 343 -15.71 17.67 9.50
C ARG A 343 -14.47 18.55 9.60
N ARG A 344 -13.29 17.94 9.54
CA ARG A 344 -12.03 18.69 9.42
C ARG A 344 -12.01 19.51 8.13
N THR A 345 -11.39 20.69 8.14
CA THR A 345 -11.19 21.51 6.94
C THR A 345 -10.53 20.69 5.84
N HIS A 346 -11.08 20.76 4.62
CA HIS A 346 -10.57 20.02 3.48
C HIS A 346 -9.13 20.44 3.15
N ASP A 347 -8.29 19.44 2.88
CA ASP A 347 -6.89 19.58 2.47
C ASP A 347 -6.70 18.73 1.22
N TYR A 348 -6.06 19.26 0.17
CA TYR A 348 -5.87 18.52 -1.08
C TYR A 348 -5.02 17.25 -0.91
N ARG A 349 -4.30 17.11 0.21
CA ARG A 349 -3.47 15.95 0.55
C ARG A 349 -4.23 14.84 1.27
N TYR A 350 -5.45 15.12 1.74
CA TYR A 350 -6.20 14.25 2.66
C TYR A 350 -7.71 14.45 2.56
N PHE A 351 -8.46 13.35 2.45
CA PHE A 351 -9.92 13.38 2.47
C PHE A 351 -10.45 13.08 3.88
N PRO A 352 -10.93 14.09 4.63
CA PRO A 352 -11.43 13.92 5.98
C PRO A 352 -12.73 13.14 6.02
N LEU A 353 -12.99 12.51 7.17
CA LEU A 353 -14.27 11.90 7.47
C LEU A 353 -15.37 12.98 7.54
N ASP A 354 -16.56 12.59 7.08
CA ASP A 354 -17.80 13.33 7.23
C ASP A 354 -18.94 12.40 7.63
N ASP A 355 -20.09 13.00 7.98
CA ASP A 355 -21.29 12.28 8.43
C ASP A 355 -21.70 11.17 7.47
N ALA A 356 -21.67 11.44 6.16
CA ALA A 356 -22.06 10.47 5.14
C ALA A 356 -21.06 9.30 5.08
N THR A 357 -19.77 9.57 5.15
CA THR A 357 -18.72 8.55 5.15
C THR A 357 -18.84 7.63 6.35
N VAL A 358 -19.06 8.17 7.55
CA VAL A 358 -19.23 7.37 8.76
C VAL A 358 -20.56 6.59 8.71
N ALA A 359 -21.68 7.23 8.35
CA ALA A 359 -23.00 6.60 8.35
C ALA A 359 -23.13 5.42 7.37
N HIS A 360 -22.30 5.36 6.34
CA HIS A 360 -22.35 4.35 5.29
C HIS A 360 -21.19 3.33 5.34
N ALA A 361 -20.27 3.45 6.30
CA ALA A 361 -19.21 2.49 6.55
C ALA A 361 -19.63 1.42 7.57
N ASP A 362 -18.98 0.26 7.58
CA ASP A 362 -19.17 -0.72 8.66
C ASP A 362 -18.25 -0.40 9.85
N ALA A 363 -17.03 0.06 9.55
CA ALA A 363 -16.05 0.46 10.54
C ALA A 363 -15.12 1.55 9.99
N VAL A 364 -14.39 2.17 10.89
CA VAL A 364 -13.30 3.12 10.59
C VAL A 364 -12.00 2.54 11.11
N LEU A 365 -10.99 2.44 10.24
CA LEU A 365 -9.59 2.27 10.65
C LEU A 365 -9.01 3.66 10.87
N HIS A 366 -8.79 4.05 12.13
CA HIS A 366 -8.13 5.30 12.46
C HIS A 366 -6.65 5.06 12.77
N ILE A 367 -5.78 5.81 12.08
CA ILE A 367 -4.34 5.88 12.31
C ILE A 367 -4.01 7.28 12.84
N PRO A 368 -3.56 7.41 14.11
CA PRO A 368 -3.25 8.73 14.67
C PRO A 368 -2.09 9.43 13.95
N THR A 369 -1.05 8.68 13.59
CA THR A 369 0.08 9.18 12.80
C THR A 369 0.80 8.03 12.09
N GLY A 370 1.39 8.32 10.93
CA GLY A 370 2.40 7.45 10.31
C GLY A 370 3.63 7.28 11.19
N VAL A 371 4.45 6.26 10.89
CA VAL A 371 5.70 5.96 11.62
C VAL A 371 6.89 6.20 10.70
N GLY A 372 7.34 7.45 10.64
CA GLY A 372 8.57 7.84 9.94
C GLY A 372 9.77 7.99 10.88
N ALA A 373 10.96 8.14 10.28
CA ALA A 373 12.21 8.43 11.01
C ALA A 373 12.09 9.64 11.94
N ALA A 374 11.38 10.70 11.52
CA ALA A 374 11.10 11.88 12.34
C ALA A 374 10.24 11.55 13.57
N THR A 375 9.11 10.88 13.37
CA THR A 375 8.18 10.50 14.45
C THR A 375 8.86 9.58 15.47
N LEU A 376 9.72 8.66 15.04
CA LEU A 376 10.48 7.82 15.95
C LEU A 376 11.56 8.60 16.69
N ALA A 377 12.24 9.54 16.03
CA ALA A 377 13.23 10.39 16.69
C ALA A 377 12.58 11.21 17.82
N GLU A 378 11.41 11.83 17.57
CA GLU A 378 10.63 12.54 18.59
C GLU A 378 10.25 11.63 19.75
N ARG A 379 9.78 10.41 19.45
CA ARG A 379 9.44 9.40 20.46
C ARG A 379 10.64 9.00 21.33
N ILE A 380 11.83 8.85 20.75
CA ILE A 380 13.05 8.53 21.49
C ILE A 380 13.52 9.73 22.34
N LEU A 381 13.44 10.95 21.80
CA LEU A 381 13.78 12.19 22.50
C LEU A 381 12.86 12.50 23.69
N ALA A 382 11.63 11.97 23.68
CA ALA A 382 10.72 12.10 24.82
C ALA A 382 11.17 11.30 26.05
N LEU A 383 12.12 10.37 25.91
CA LEU A 383 12.66 9.61 27.04
C LEU A 383 13.60 10.48 27.91
N PRO A 384 13.62 10.29 29.23
CA PRO A 384 14.41 11.14 30.13
C PRO A 384 15.93 11.10 29.84
N GLY A 385 16.55 12.28 29.78
CA GLY A 385 18.01 12.41 29.67
C GLY A 385 18.60 11.97 28.33
N VAL A 386 17.77 11.87 27.28
CA VAL A 386 18.22 11.50 25.93
C VAL A 386 18.68 12.73 25.15
N GLU A 387 19.83 12.62 24.50
CA GLU A 387 20.33 13.57 23.52
C GLU A 387 20.45 12.92 22.14
N GLN A 388 20.09 13.66 21.10
CA GLN A 388 20.28 13.28 19.70
C GLN A 388 21.52 13.94 19.12
N VAL A 389 22.28 13.15 18.36
CA VAL A 389 23.32 13.63 17.44
C VAL A 389 22.92 13.22 16.03
N VAL A 390 22.78 14.20 15.13
CA VAL A 390 22.65 13.93 13.68
C VAL A 390 24.05 13.96 13.10
N ALA A 391 24.50 12.86 12.51
CA ALA A 391 25.82 12.81 11.90
C ALA A 391 25.90 13.81 10.73
N SER A 392 26.98 14.59 10.72
CA SER A 392 27.18 15.65 9.73
C SER A 392 28.65 15.94 9.54
N GLN A 393 28.98 16.76 8.54
CA GLN A 393 30.34 17.22 8.33
C GLN A 393 30.82 18.06 9.53
N GLU A 394 29.96 18.91 10.08
CA GLU A 394 30.29 19.88 11.13
C GLU A 394 30.70 19.22 12.45
N ASN A 395 30.14 18.06 12.77
CA ASN A 395 30.52 17.29 13.96
C ASN A 395 31.62 16.25 13.69
N GLY A 396 32.19 16.23 12.49
CA GLY A 396 33.30 15.35 12.10
C GLY A 396 32.88 13.89 11.88
N SER A 397 31.59 13.61 11.66
CA SER A 397 31.13 12.25 11.35
C SER A 397 31.59 11.82 9.95
N PRO A 398 31.87 10.52 9.73
CA PRO A 398 32.13 9.99 8.40
C PRO A 398 31.00 10.32 7.42
N GLU A 399 31.34 10.65 6.18
CA GLU A 399 30.37 11.00 5.13
C GLU A 399 29.31 9.91 4.91
N VAL A 400 29.73 8.65 5.01
CA VAL A 400 28.86 7.46 4.95
C VAL A 400 27.83 7.35 6.07
N ALA A 401 27.80 8.27 7.03
CA ALA A 401 26.82 8.30 8.11
C ALA A 401 26.02 9.62 8.14
N TRP A 402 26.26 10.56 7.22
CA TRP A 402 25.59 11.85 7.28
C TRP A 402 24.06 11.72 7.18
N GLY A 403 23.33 12.43 8.05
CA GLY A 403 21.88 12.32 8.19
C GLY A 403 21.42 11.29 9.23
N ASP A 404 22.24 10.28 9.53
CA ASP A 404 21.92 9.26 10.54
C ASP A 404 21.78 9.89 11.92
N ARG A 405 20.85 9.34 12.71
CA ARG A 405 20.48 9.86 14.04
C ARG A 405 20.93 8.89 15.11
N PHE A 406 21.71 9.40 16.06
CA PHE A 406 22.29 8.64 17.16
C PHE A 406 21.77 9.16 18.50
N PHE A 407 21.22 8.28 19.33
CA PHE A 407 20.61 8.65 20.60
C PHE A 407 21.43 8.13 21.78
N HIS A 408 21.72 9.01 22.73
CA HIS A 408 22.62 8.78 23.85
C HIS A 408 21.97 9.18 25.18
N VAL A 409 22.48 8.65 26.30
CA VAL A 409 22.13 9.10 27.65
C VAL A 409 23.38 9.67 28.33
N GLY A 410 23.29 10.94 28.73
CA GLY A 410 24.38 11.67 29.39
C GLY A 410 25.56 12.02 28.48
N ALA A 411 26.61 12.58 29.08
CA ALA A 411 27.76 13.14 28.35
C ALA A 411 28.68 12.10 27.67
N ASP A 412 28.55 10.81 28.00
CA ASP A 412 29.33 9.75 27.35
C ASP A 412 28.66 9.34 26.03
N ARG A 413 29.23 9.82 24.92
CA ARG A 413 28.74 9.59 23.55
C ARG A 413 29.44 8.40 22.86
N ARG A 414 30.10 7.51 23.60
CA ARG A 414 30.84 6.38 23.00
C ARG A 414 29.95 5.33 22.36
N GLN A 415 28.75 5.11 22.90
CA GLN A 415 27.86 4.07 22.40
C GLN A 415 26.40 4.54 22.44
N PRO A 416 25.77 4.79 21.28
CA PRO A 416 24.34 5.07 21.22
C PRO A 416 23.56 3.86 21.71
N PHE A 417 22.41 4.10 22.34
CA PHE A 417 21.49 3.02 22.71
C PHE A 417 20.41 2.78 21.65
N ALA A 418 20.18 3.77 20.79
CA ALA A 418 19.33 3.66 19.62
C ALA A 418 19.95 4.44 18.44
N THR A 419 19.73 3.97 17.21
CA THR A 419 20.03 4.73 16.00
C THR A 419 18.90 4.62 14.98
N ILE A 420 18.74 5.65 14.15
CA ILE A 420 17.91 5.62 12.96
C ILE A 420 18.81 5.93 11.77
N VAL A 421 18.87 4.99 10.82
CA VAL A 421 19.73 5.07 9.64
C VAL A 421 18.90 4.94 8.36
N GLU A 422 19.24 5.71 7.32
CA GLU A 422 18.42 5.86 6.11
C GLU A 422 19.12 5.36 4.82
N HIS A 423 20.34 4.82 4.93
CA HIS A 423 21.13 4.30 3.81
C HIS A 423 22.01 3.12 4.24
N ASP A 424 22.45 2.34 3.27
CA ASP A 424 23.38 1.23 3.51
C ASP A 424 24.81 1.77 3.65
N VAL A 425 25.62 1.08 4.45
CA VAL A 425 27.06 1.36 4.54
C VAL A 425 27.82 0.27 3.77
N PRO A 426 28.45 0.60 2.62
CA PRO A 426 29.13 -0.38 1.79
C PRO A 426 30.16 -1.21 2.55
N GLY A 427 30.10 -2.54 2.41
CA GLY A 427 30.99 -3.47 3.10
C GLY A 427 30.71 -3.68 4.59
N PHE A 428 29.62 -3.11 5.12
CA PHE A 428 29.21 -3.28 6.52
C PHE A 428 27.77 -3.75 6.66
N ASP A 429 26.81 -3.03 6.07
CA ASP A 429 25.39 -3.23 6.38
C ASP A 429 24.47 -3.10 5.16
N GLU A 430 24.83 -3.77 4.07
CA GLU A 430 24.03 -3.80 2.83
C GLU A 430 22.92 -4.86 2.87
N ALA A 431 22.91 -5.70 3.91
CA ALA A 431 21.91 -6.77 4.05
C ALA A 431 20.49 -6.24 4.27
N SER A 432 20.37 -5.02 4.81
CA SER A 432 19.09 -4.38 5.09
C SER A 432 18.45 -3.73 3.85
N GLN A 433 19.24 -3.49 2.80
CA GLN A 433 18.83 -2.86 1.54
C GLN A 433 18.16 -1.50 1.80
N LEU A 434 18.77 -0.62 2.56
CA LEU A 434 18.21 0.68 2.93
C LEU A 434 18.28 1.72 1.82
N ASP A 435 19.12 1.54 0.79
CA ASP A 435 19.25 2.46 -0.36
C ASP A 435 18.02 2.48 -1.31
N ARG A 436 16.85 2.08 -0.80
CA ARG A 436 15.54 2.21 -1.43
C ARG A 436 14.88 3.52 -0.97
N PRO A 437 14.21 4.26 -1.87
CA PRO A 437 13.53 5.49 -1.50
C PRO A 437 12.56 5.32 -0.31
N GLY A 438 12.74 6.15 0.71
CA GLY A 438 11.86 6.19 1.89
C GLY A 438 12.02 5.02 2.86
N VAL A 439 13.02 4.15 2.70
CA VAL A 439 13.32 3.06 3.64
C VAL A 439 14.32 3.54 4.68
N PHE A 440 14.05 3.21 5.94
CA PHE A 440 14.97 3.46 7.05
C PHE A 440 14.95 2.30 8.04
N ARG A 441 15.90 2.28 8.96
CA ARG A 441 16.00 1.24 9.99
C ARG A 441 16.22 1.83 11.37
N LEU A 442 15.45 1.33 12.33
CA LEU A 442 15.63 1.59 13.75
C LEU A 442 16.50 0.48 14.36
N ASN A 443 17.55 0.87 15.08
CA ASN A 443 18.45 -0.04 15.78
C ASN A 443 18.41 0.20 17.28
N LEU A 444 18.46 -0.85 18.09
CA LEU A 444 18.31 -0.78 19.56
C LEU A 444 19.33 -1.68 20.28
N ASP A 445 19.98 -1.16 21.33
CA ASP A 445 20.87 -1.91 22.23
C ASP A 445 20.07 -2.69 23.28
N LEU A 446 19.63 -3.90 22.91
CA LEU A 446 18.90 -4.80 23.81
C LEU A 446 19.82 -5.40 24.87
N GLY A 447 21.10 -5.58 24.53
CA GLY A 447 22.06 -6.31 25.34
C GLY A 447 21.80 -7.80 25.40
N ARG A 448 22.73 -8.52 26.04
CA ARG A 448 22.75 -9.99 26.00
C ARG A 448 21.47 -10.67 26.49
N ALA A 449 20.95 -10.27 27.64
CA ALA A 449 19.82 -10.97 28.26
C ALA A 449 18.54 -10.83 27.43
N GLU A 450 18.23 -9.62 26.96
CA GLU A 450 17.06 -9.36 26.12
C GLU A 450 17.21 -9.99 24.74
N PHE A 451 18.39 -9.86 24.13
CA PHE A 451 18.71 -10.49 22.85
C PHE A 451 18.49 -12.00 22.91
N GLU A 452 19.06 -12.67 23.91
CA GLU A 452 18.97 -14.13 24.08
C GLU A 452 17.53 -14.57 24.36
N ARG A 453 16.79 -13.83 25.19
CA ARG A 453 15.37 -14.09 25.44
C ARG A 453 14.54 -14.02 24.14
N ARG A 454 14.88 -13.09 23.26
CA ARG A 454 14.08 -12.79 22.07
C ARG A 454 14.41 -13.70 20.88
N PHE A 455 15.69 -13.96 20.64
CA PHE A 455 16.13 -14.72 19.47
C PHE A 455 16.44 -16.19 19.80
N GLY A 456 16.44 -16.57 21.07
CA GLY A 456 16.66 -17.97 21.50
C GLY A 456 18.12 -18.41 21.53
N PHE A 457 19.07 -17.52 21.18
CA PHE A 457 20.50 -17.76 21.24
C PHE A 457 21.24 -16.48 21.71
N PRO A 458 22.40 -16.61 22.38
CA PRO A 458 23.16 -15.44 22.85
C PRO A 458 23.84 -14.71 21.68
N PRO A 459 24.12 -13.40 21.81
CA PRO A 459 24.79 -12.59 20.78
C PRO A 459 26.00 -13.24 20.12
N LYS A 460 26.87 -13.88 20.92
CA LYS A 460 28.12 -14.52 20.47
C LYS A 460 27.92 -15.66 19.46
N ASP A 461 26.73 -16.25 19.40
CA ASP A 461 26.40 -17.37 18.53
C ASP A 461 25.69 -16.88 17.23
N PHE A 462 25.55 -15.56 17.04
CA PHE A 462 24.80 -14.96 15.93
C PHE A 462 25.25 -15.40 14.53
N GLU A 463 26.55 -15.54 14.28
CA GLU A 463 27.02 -15.92 12.94
C GLU A 463 26.53 -17.32 12.51
N GLU A 464 26.29 -18.22 13.48
CA GLU A 464 25.71 -19.54 13.20
C GLU A 464 24.23 -19.44 12.82
N HIS A 465 23.51 -18.47 13.37
CA HIS A 465 22.07 -18.24 13.16
C HIS A 465 21.75 -17.16 12.11
N ARG A 466 22.76 -16.46 11.57
CA ARG A 466 22.57 -15.32 10.66
C ARG A 466 21.67 -15.65 9.46
N HIS A 467 21.78 -16.86 8.95
CA HIS A 467 21.03 -17.36 7.78
C HIS A 467 19.52 -17.51 8.03
N GLU A 468 19.06 -17.45 9.28
CA GLU A 468 17.65 -17.57 9.66
C GLU A 468 16.88 -16.25 9.48
N PHE A 469 17.57 -15.13 9.24
CA PHE A 469 16.98 -13.80 9.23
C PHE A 469 17.04 -13.14 7.84
N ASP A 470 15.91 -12.61 7.40
CA ASP A 470 15.85 -11.65 6.30
C ASP A 470 15.97 -10.23 6.87
N PHE A 471 17.14 -9.62 6.72
CA PHE A 471 17.43 -8.28 7.26
C PHE A 471 16.73 -7.15 6.51
N ALA A 472 16.20 -7.40 5.30
CA ALA A 472 15.48 -6.41 4.51
C ALA A 472 13.96 -6.46 4.73
N ARG A 473 13.46 -7.42 5.50
CA ARG A 473 12.05 -7.61 5.83
C ARG A 473 11.53 -6.43 6.64
N LEU A 474 10.42 -5.87 6.20
CA LEU A 474 9.78 -4.76 6.91
C LEU A 474 9.10 -5.25 8.19
N ASP A 475 8.85 -4.34 9.13
CA ASP A 475 7.97 -4.60 10.27
C ASP A 475 8.36 -5.79 11.15
N THR A 476 9.64 -6.21 11.10
CA THR A 476 10.13 -7.40 11.81
C THR A 476 11.32 -7.04 12.68
N VAL A 477 11.26 -7.45 13.96
CA VAL A 477 12.41 -7.34 14.86
C VAL A 477 13.38 -8.48 14.58
N VAL A 478 14.56 -8.15 14.07
CA VAL A 478 15.65 -9.10 13.79
C VAL A 478 16.93 -8.71 14.54
N PRO A 479 17.91 -9.61 14.73
CA PRO A 479 19.23 -9.20 15.16
C PRO A 479 19.83 -8.18 14.20
N HIS A 480 20.59 -7.21 14.70
CA HIS A 480 21.23 -6.24 13.83
C HIS A 480 22.31 -6.90 12.97
N PRO A 481 22.32 -6.74 11.63
CA PRO A 481 23.25 -7.44 10.73
C PRO A 481 24.74 -7.18 11.02
N GLY A 482 25.14 -5.95 11.38
CA GLY A 482 26.52 -5.64 11.82
C GLY A 482 26.80 -5.71 13.33
N TYR A 483 25.81 -5.44 14.19
CA TYR A 483 26.00 -5.24 15.64
C TYR A 483 25.31 -6.29 16.53
N ALA A 484 24.77 -7.37 15.98
CA ALA A 484 24.14 -8.43 16.76
C ALA A 484 25.08 -9.06 17.81
N LEU A 485 26.38 -9.20 17.52
CA LEU A 485 27.39 -9.68 18.48
C LEU A 485 27.50 -8.79 19.73
N HIS A 486 27.11 -7.52 19.63
CA HIS A 486 27.05 -6.57 20.73
C HIS A 486 25.66 -6.51 21.40
N GLY A 487 24.72 -7.36 20.99
CA GLY A 487 23.36 -7.44 21.51
C GLY A 487 22.39 -6.41 20.90
N PHE A 488 22.66 -5.92 19.70
CA PHE A 488 21.74 -5.02 18.99
C PHE A 488 20.68 -5.80 18.19
N ALA A 489 19.48 -5.24 18.15
CA ALA A 489 18.43 -5.61 17.23
C ALA A 489 18.15 -4.47 16.26
N SER A 490 17.49 -4.78 15.15
CA SER A 490 17.08 -3.82 14.13
C SER A 490 15.67 -4.09 13.61
N ILE A 491 15.01 -3.04 13.15
CA ILE A 491 13.70 -3.08 12.51
C ILE A 491 13.73 -2.17 11.29
N VAL A 492 13.46 -2.70 10.10
CA VAL A 492 13.33 -1.90 8.88
C VAL A 492 11.88 -1.42 8.77
N MET A 493 11.69 -0.12 8.58
CA MET A 493 10.37 0.54 8.46
C MET A 493 9.37 0.06 9.52
N PRO A 494 9.64 0.22 10.84
CA PRO A 494 8.65 -0.12 11.86
C PRO A 494 7.35 0.64 11.60
N GLY A 495 6.26 -0.10 11.47
CA GLY A 495 4.93 0.41 11.20
C GLY A 495 4.10 0.60 12.46
N PRO A 496 2.90 1.17 12.33
CA PRO A 496 2.08 1.55 13.48
C PRO A 496 1.69 0.39 14.41
N HIS A 497 1.52 -0.81 13.87
CA HIS A 497 1.14 -2.00 14.64
C HIS A 497 2.27 -2.50 15.55
N LEU A 498 3.53 -2.20 15.21
CA LEU A 498 4.71 -2.60 15.96
C LEU A 498 5.10 -1.59 17.04
N LEU A 499 4.47 -0.40 17.08
CA LEU A 499 4.79 0.65 18.05
C LEU A 499 4.79 0.19 19.52
N PRO A 500 3.82 -0.61 20.01
CA PRO A 500 3.85 -1.09 21.40
C PRO A 500 5.11 -1.92 21.71
N GLU A 501 5.56 -2.72 20.75
CA GLU A 501 6.77 -3.51 20.88
C GLU A 501 8.03 -2.64 20.77
N VAL A 502 8.05 -1.67 19.87
CA VAL A 502 9.11 -0.66 19.78
C VAL A 502 9.25 0.09 21.11
N ASP A 503 8.15 0.50 21.74
CA ASP A 503 8.16 1.17 23.04
C ASP A 503 8.74 0.28 24.15
N GLN A 504 8.39 -1.00 24.17
CA GLN A 504 8.96 -1.96 25.12
C GLN A 504 10.47 -2.12 24.92
N LEU A 505 10.93 -2.28 23.68
CA LEU A 505 12.35 -2.44 23.35
C LEU A 505 13.15 -1.16 23.62
N LEU A 506 12.57 0.01 23.36
CA LEU A 506 13.14 1.31 23.70
C LEU A 506 13.32 1.46 25.20
N ALA A 507 12.33 1.05 26.01
CA ALA A 507 12.45 1.10 27.46
C ALA A 507 13.62 0.22 27.97
N VAL A 508 13.82 -0.96 27.38
CA VAL A 508 14.97 -1.83 27.70
C VAL A 508 16.29 -1.16 27.33
N ALA A 509 16.41 -0.67 26.09
CA ALA A 509 17.64 -0.05 25.59
C ALA A 509 17.99 1.23 26.37
N HIS A 510 17.00 2.06 26.68
CA HIS A 510 17.14 3.28 27.46
C HIS A 510 17.57 3.00 28.91
N ALA A 511 16.91 2.07 29.61
CA ALA A 511 17.28 1.70 30.97
C ALA A 511 18.74 1.23 31.05
N ARG A 512 19.19 0.45 30.06
CA ARG A 512 20.59 0.02 29.95
C ARG A 512 21.56 1.18 29.73
N ALA A 513 21.16 2.18 28.95
CA ALA A 513 21.95 3.37 28.69
C ALA A 513 22.10 4.23 29.97
N VAL A 514 21.02 4.44 30.71
CA VAL A 514 21.00 5.11 32.02
C VAL A 514 21.95 4.39 32.99
N ASP A 515 21.81 3.07 33.11
CA ASP A 515 22.66 2.23 33.93
C ASP A 515 24.15 2.35 33.59
N ARG A 516 24.50 2.41 32.29
CA ARG A 516 25.88 2.64 31.84
C ARG A 516 26.37 4.02 32.25
N HIS A 517 25.57 5.05 32.03
CA HIS A 517 25.91 6.43 32.36
C HIS A 517 26.15 6.58 33.87
N GLU A 518 25.25 6.08 34.71
CA GLU A 518 25.41 6.15 36.16
C GLU A 518 26.66 5.41 36.65
N ARG A 519 26.96 4.23 36.10
CA ARG A 519 28.20 3.50 36.42
C ARG A 519 29.44 4.30 36.01
N ALA A 520 29.41 4.99 34.87
CA ALA A 520 30.51 5.83 34.43
C ALA A 520 30.69 7.04 35.36
N VAL A 521 29.61 7.71 35.76
CA VAL A 521 29.62 8.83 36.72
C VAL A 521 30.18 8.40 38.07
N ARG A 522 29.72 7.26 38.62
CA ARG A 522 30.24 6.71 39.89
C ARG A 522 31.74 6.39 39.83
N ARG A 523 32.22 5.87 38.70
CA ARG A 523 33.65 5.59 38.49
C ARG A 523 34.48 6.87 38.41
N ALA A 524 33.99 7.90 37.73
CA ALA A 524 34.67 9.18 37.64
C ALA A 524 34.74 9.90 39.00
N ALA A 525 33.67 9.83 39.80
CA ALA A 525 33.65 10.40 41.15
C ALA A 525 34.61 9.69 42.10
N GLY A 526 34.65 8.34 42.08
CA GLY A 526 35.56 7.55 42.91
C GLY A 526 37.03 7.56 42.47
N GLN A 527 37.39 8.26 41.39
CA GLN A 527 38.78 8.51 40.96
C GLN A 527 39.27 9.91 41.36
N GLN A 528 38.40 10.76 41.92
CA GLN A 528 38.71 12.10 42.40
C GLN A 528 38.88 12.17 43.93
N GLU A 529 38.58 11.07 44.64
CA GLU A 529 38.97 10.80 46.03
C GLU A 529 40.22 9.94 46.07
#